data_AF-A0A957RNR1-F1
#
_entry.id   AF-A0A957RNR1-F1
#
_cell.length_a   1.000
_cell.length_b   1.000
_cell.length_c   1.000
_cell.angle_alpha   90.00
_cell.angle_beta   90.00
_cell.angle_gamma   90.00
#
_symmetry.space_group_name_H-M   'P 1'
#
loop_
_entity.id
_entity.type
_entity.pdbx_description
1 polymer ?
#
loop_
_entity_poly.entity_id
_entity_poly.type
_entity_poly.pdbx_seq_one_letter_code
_entity_poly.pdbx_strand_id
1 'polypeptide(L)'
;PRFRGKHELRRYENGMERCIGCMLCEAACPTGAIYVEAEENDPLHPLSPGERHAKVYEVNLLRCIFCGDCEEACPTEAIVLGHDFAMANYNRRDFILTKQELLNPGEP
;
A
#
# COMPACT_ATOMS: atom_id res chain seq x y z
N PRO A 1 -2.01 -19.87 -5.64
CA PRO A 1 -2.46 -19.44 -4.29
C PRO A 1 -3.29 -18.15 -4.39
N ARG A 2 -4.45 -18.07 -3.73
CA ARG A 2 -5.40 -16.93 -3.78
C ARG A 2 -5.63 -16.31 -2.39
N PHE A 3 -4.74 -16.58 -1.45
CA PHE A 3 -4.89 -16.09 -0.08
C PHE A 3 -4.68 -14.57 -0.05
N ARG A 4 -5.44 -13.89 0.81
CA ARG A 4 -5.46 -12.44 0.95
C ARG A 4 -5.14 -12.07 2.40
N GLY A 5 -3.87 -11.73 2.66
CA GLY A 5 -3.34 -11.41 4.00
C GLY A 5 -3.04 -9.92 4.20
N LYS A 6 -1.98 -9.62 4.95
CA LYS A 6 -1.49 -8.25 5.18
C LYS A 6 -1.19 -7.54 3.86
N HIS A 7 -1.45 -6.24 3.82
CA HIS A 7 -1.16 -5.42 2.65
C HIS A 7 0.34 -5.15 2.57
N GLU A 8 0.90 -5.17 1.37
CA GLU A 8 2.32 -4.92 1.11
C GLU A 8 2.46 -3.93 -0.04
N LEU A 9 3.31 -2.92 0.12
CA LEU A 9 3.73 -2.02 -0.95
C LEU A 9 5.06 -2.48 -1.54
N ARG A 10 5.07 -2.70 -2.85
CA ARG A 10 6.23 -3.25 -3.58
C ARG A 10 7.12 -2.17 -4.17
N ARG A 11 8.38 -2.55 -4.34
CA ARG A 11 9.39 -1.81 -5.12
C ARG A 11 9.65 -2.50 -6.46
N TYR A 12 10.21 -1.75 -7.40
CA TYR A 12 10.88 -2.32 -8.56
C TYR A 12 12.27 -2.82 -8.16
N GLU A 13 12.90 -3.61 -9.03
CA GLU A 13 14.26 -4.14 -8.80
C GLU A 13 15.32 -3.05 -8.64
N ASN A 14 15.09 -1.87 -9.23
CA ASN A 14 15.95 -0.71 -9.10
C ASN A 14 15.76 0.07 -7.76
N GLY A 15 14.91 -0.42 -6.85
CA GLY A 15 14.63 0.19 -5.55
C GLY A 15 13.53 1.26 -5.54
N MET A 16 13.05 1.71 -6.70
CA MET A 16 11.95 2.68 -6.79
C MET A 16 10.64 2.08 -6.27
N GLU A 17 9.81 2.91 -5.65
CA GLU A 17 8.47 2.51 -5.27
C GLU A 17 7.60 2.29 -6.51
N ARG A 18 6.80 1.21 -6.52
CA ARG A 18 5.83 0.99 -7.61
C ARG A 18 4.64 1.94 -7.54
N CYS A 19 4.34 2.48 -6.37
CA CYS A 19 3.20 3.36 -6.17
C CYS A 19 3.46 4.74 -6.80
N ILE A 20 2.64 5.13 -7.77
CA ILE A 20 2.71 6.43 -8.45
C ILE A 20 1.75 7.48 -7.88
N GLY A 21 1.16 7.22 -6.70
CA GLY A 21 0.23 8.17 -6.06
C GLY A 21 -1.07 8.42 -6.85
N CYS A 22 -1.55 7.46 -7.64
CA CYS A 22 -2.75 7.62 -8.46
C CYS A 22 -4.09 7.59 -7.70
N MET A 23 -4.08 7.21 -6.41
CA MET A 23 -5.27 7.14 -5.52
C MET A 23 -6.37 6.16 -5.96
N LEU A 24 -6.15 5.32 -6.98
CA LEU A 24 -7.17 4.37 -7.46
C LEU A 24 -7.54 3.29 -6.43
N CYS A 25 -6.56 2.82 -5.66
CA CYS A 25 -6.79 1.83 -4.59
C CYS A 25 -7.62 2.40 -3.43
N GLU A 26 -7.47 3.69 -3.12
CA GLU A 26 -8.32 4.40 -2.15
C GLU A 26 -9.75 4.51 -2.68
N ALA A 27 -9.91 4.97 -3.92
CA ALA A 27 -11.23 5.09 -4.55
C ALA A 27 -11.94 3.73 -4.70
N ALA A 28 -11.19 2.65 -4.96
CA ALA A 28 -11.73 1.31 -5.09
C ALA A 28 -12.08 0.65 -3.75
N CYS A 29 -11.57 1.16 -2.62
CA CYS A 29 -11.77 0.52 -1.33
C CYS A 29 -13.23 0.65 -0.85
N PRO A 30 -14.00 -0.45 -0.72
CA PRO A 30 -15.43 -0.38 -0.40
C PRO A 30 -15.71 0.14 1.01
N THR A 31 -14.71 0.11 1.91
CA THR A 31 -14.86 0.54 3.30
C THR A 31 -14.12 1.84 3.63
N GLY A 32 -13.43 2.46 2.66
CA GLY A 32 -12.60 3.64 2.90
C GLY A 32 -11.50 3.37 3.92
N ALA A 33 -10.87 2.20 3.85
CA ALA A 33 -9.79 1.79 4.76
C ALA A 33 -8.41 2.34 4.34
N ILE A 34 -8.26 2.77 3.09
CA ILE A 34 -7.00 3.26 2.52
C ILE A 34 -7.07 4.78 2.40
N TYR A 35 -6.00 5.48 2.77
CA TYR A 35 -5.81 6.91 2.55
C TYR A 35 -4.51 7.14 1.80
N VAL A 36 -4.54 7.91 0.71
CA VAL A 36 -3.39 8.23 -0.12
C VAL A 36 -3.32 9.74 -0.35
N GLU A 37 -2.23 10.35 0.08
CA GLU A 37 -1.88 11.73 -0.29
C GLU A 37 -0.71 11.69 -1.26
N ALA A 38 -0.87 12.23 -2.46
CA ALA A 38 0.19 12.21 -3.48
C ALA A 38 0.87 13.56 -3.64
N GLU A 39 2.18 13.52 -3.85
CA GLU A 39 3.06 14.68 -4.03
C GLU A 39 3.83 14.51 -5.35
N GLU A 40 4.24 15.62 -5.97
CA GLU A 40 5.08 15.60 -7.16
C GLU A 40 6.43 14.93 -6.85
N ASN A 41 6.99 14.18 -7.81
CA ASN A 41 8.33 13.64 -7.67
C ASN A 41 9.38 14.76 -7.80
N ASP A 42 10.49 14.64 -7.06
CA ASP A 42 11.69 15.44 -7.32
C ASP A 42 12.28 15.02 -8.69
N PRO A 43 12.41 15.94 -9.67
CA PRO A 43 13.00 15.62 -10.98
C PRO A 43 14.44 15.09 -10.91
N LEU A 44 15.20 15.43 -9.87
CA LEU A 44 16.58 14.97 -9.68
C LEU A 44 16.66 13.64 -8.92
N HIS A 45 15.69 13.38 -8.04
CA HIS A 45 15.66 12.19 -7.18
C HIS A 45 14.24 11.58 -7.10
N PRO A 46 13.72 11.03 -8.20
CA PRO A 46 12.37 10.47 -8.22
C PRO A 46 12.24 9.25 -7.30
N LEU A 47 11.15 9.17 -6.54
CA LEU A 47 10.85 8.02 -5.65
C LEU A 47 10.11 6.91 -6.38
N SER A 48 9.35 7.27 -7.42
CA SER A 48 8.57 6.37 -8.27
C SER A 48 8.78 6.76 -9.75
N PRO A 49 8.46 5.88 -10.72
CA PRO A 49 8.62 6.19 -12.14
C PRO A 49 7.56 7.14 -12.72
N GLY A 50 6.56 7.58 -11.94
CA GLY A 50 5.51 8.49 -12.38
C GLY A 50 5.86 9.97 -12.17
N GLU A 51 4.95 10.87 -12.55
CA GLU A 51 5.08 12.31 -12.22
C GLU A 51 4.90 12.57 -10.71
N ARG A 52 4.25 11.64 -10.01
CA ARG A 52 3.90 11.74 -8.58
C ARG A 52 4.29 10.48 -7.83
N HIS A 53 4.40 10.61 -6.51
CA HIS A 53 4.55 9.51 -5.58
C HIS A 53 3.53 9.65 -4.44
N ALA A 54 3.25 8.56 -3.71
CA ALA A 54 2.44 8.63 -2.51
C ALA A 54 3.28 9.20 -1.36
N LYS A 55 3.03 10.43 -0.94
CA LYS A 55 3.66 11.03 0.24
C LYS A 55 3.16 10.37 1.51
N VAL A 56 1.84 10.23 1.61
CA VAL A 56 1.16 9.47 2.66
C VAL A 56 0.49 8.28 2.02
N TYR A 57 0.64 7.13 2.65
CA TYR A 57 -0.13 5.93 2.33
C TYR A 57 -0.45 5.25 3.65
N GLU A 58 -1.73 5.11 3.97
CA GLU A 58 -2.17 4.46 5.20
C GLU A 58 -3.22 3.40 4.91
N VAL A 59 -3.17 2.30 5.66
CA VAL A 59 -4.18 1.24 5.61
C VAL A 59 -4.69 0.95 7.01
N ASN A 60 -5.99 1.17 7.23
CA ASN A 60 -6.67 0.88 8.48
C ASN A 60 -7.21 -0.57 8.49
N LEU A 61 -6.47 -1.47 9.14
CA LEU A 61 -6.84 -2.89 9.23
C LEU A 61 -8.13 -3.14 10.02
N LEU A 62 -8.58 -2.19 10.85
CA LEU A 62 -9.87 -2.31 11.57
C LEU A 62 -11.07 -1.97 10.70
N ARG A 63 -10.85 -1.39 9.51
CA ARG A 63 -11.88 -1.11 8.50
C ARG A 63 -11.76 -2.01 7.28
N CYS A 64 -10.57 -2.54 7.00
CA CYS A 64 -10.35 -3.39 5.86
C CYS A 64 -11.10 -4.71 6.00
N ILE A 65 -11.73 -5.16 4.90
CA ILE A 65 -12.43 -6.44 4.81
C ILE A 65 -11.66 -7.48 3.98
N PHE A 66 -10.41 -7.17 3.60
CA PHE A 66 -9.52 -8.05 2.85
C PHE A 66 -10.11 -8.59 1.53
N CYS A 67 -10.98 -7.81 0.86
CA CYS A 67 -11.62 -8.20 -0.41
C CYS A 67 -10.61 -8.27 -1.57
N GLY A 68 -9.61 -7.39 -1.56
CA GLY A 68 -8.57 -7.29 -2.59
C GLY A 68 -8.89 -6.44 -3.80
N ASP A 69 -9.95 -5.64 -3.75
CA ASP A 69 -10.27 -4.67 -4.81
C ASP A 69 -9.12 -3.67 -5.02
N CYS A 70 -8.36 -3.34 -3.96
CA CYS A 70 -7.20 -2.45 -4.06
C CYS A 70 -6.04 -3.05 -4.86
N GLU A 71 -5.84 -4.37 -4.80
CA GLU A 71 -4.82 -5.10 -5.56
C GLU A 71 -5.21 -5.14 -7.04
N GLU A 72 -6.48 -5.43 -7.34
CA GLU A 72 -7.00 -5.48 -8.71
C GLU A 72 -7.10 -4.09 -9.36
N ALA A 73 -7.39 -3.05 -8.57
CA ALA A 73 -7.48 -1.67 -9.06
C ALA A 73 -6.11 -1.01 -9.32
N CYS A 74 -5.00 -1.59 -8.84
CA CYS A 74 -3.70 -0.96 -8.91
C CYS A 74 -3.07 -1.14 -10.31
N PRO A 75 -2.86 -0.07 -11.09
CA PRO A 75 -2.37 -0.18 -12.47
C PRO A 75 -0.89 -0.58 -12.56
N THR A 76 -0.12 -0.40 -11.49
CA THR A 76 1.31 -0.71 -11.42
C THR A 76 1.63 -1.88 -10.49
N GLU A 77 0.60 -2.58 -10.00
CA GLU A 77 0.73 -3.68 -9.04
C GLU A 77 1.58 -3.27 -7.81
N ALA A 78 1.35 -2.05 -7.34
CA ALA A 78 2.11 -1.46 -6.24
C ALA A 78 1.66 -1.98 -4.88
N ILE A 79 0.36 -2.12 -4.67
CA ILE A 79 -0.22 -2.75 -3.48
C ILE A 79 -0.65 -4.17 -3.81
N VAL A 80 -0.25 -5.11 -2.96
CA VAL A 80 -0.66 -6.51 -3.05
C VAL A 80 -1.11 -7.00 -1.69
N LEU A 81 -1.88 -8.09 -1.68
CA LEU A 81 -2.22 -8.81 -0.47
C LEU A 81 -1.25 -9.97 -0.29
N GLY A 82 -0.43 -9.88 0.75
CA GLY A 82 0.57 -10.88 1.10
C GLY A 82 -0.03 -12.13 1.75
N HIS A 83 0.85 -12.92 2.36
CA HIS A 83 0.46 -14.17 3.04
C HIS A 83 0.51 -14.07 4.58
N ASP A 84 1.01 -12.96 5.12
CA ASP A 84 0.99 -12.73 6.56
C ASP A 84 -0.45 -12.55 7.05
N PHE A 85 -0.87 -13.40 7.98
CA PHE A 85 -2.19 -13.37 8.61
C PHE A 85 -2.10 -13.06 10.11
N ALA A 86 -0.90 -13.05 10.69
CA ALA A 86 -0.69 -12.95 12.12
C ALA A 86 -0.54 -11.47 12.56
N MET A 87 -1.60 -10.70 12.36
CA MET A 87 -1.61 -9.24 12.60
C MET A 87 -2.29 -8.83 13.91
N ALA A 88 -2.41 -9.74 14.88
CA ALA A 88 -3.01 -9.43 16.17
C ALA A 88 -2.16 -8.42 16.95
N ASN A 89 -2.79 -7.36 17.47
CA ASN A 89 -2.10 -6.34 18.25
C ASN A 89 -2.97 -5.83 19.40
N TYR A 90 -2.35 -5.17 20.38
CA TYR A 90 -2.99 -4.79 21.64
C TYR A 90 -3.63 -3.40 21.59
N ASN A 91 -3.09 -2.47 20.80
CA ASN A 91 -3.63 -1.11 20.70
C ASN A 91 -4.29 -0.86 19.35
N ARG A 92 -5.38 -0.09 19.37
CA ARG A 92 -6.11 0.32 18.16
C ARG A 92 -5.22 1.01 17.12
N ARG A 93 -4.24 1.81 17.58
CA ARG A 93 -3.34 2.58 16.70
C ARG A 93 -2.43 1.70 15.88
N ASP A 94 -2.05 0.55 16.42
CA ASP A 94 -1.12 -0.38 15.76
C ASP A 94 -1.76 -1.14 14.58
N PHE A 95 -3.06 -0.92 14.34
CA PHE A 95 -3.78 -1.42 13.17
C PHE A 95 -3.90 -0.38 12.05
N ILE A 96 -3.30 0.80 12.19
CA ILE A 96 -3.20 1.80 11.14
C ILE A 96 -1.78 1.70 10.57
N LEU A 97 -1.64 0.96 9.48
CA LEU A 97 -0.33 0.73 8.86
C LEU A 97 0.07 1.95 8.05
N THR A 98 1.26 2.46 8.30
CA THR A 98 1.87 3.55 7.54
C THR A 98 2.59 3.06 6.29
N LYS A 99 2.86 3.97 5.37
CA LYS A 99 3.61 3.71 4.13
C LYS A 99 4.92 2.96 4.39
N GLN A 100 5.63 3.31 5.46
CA GLN A 100 6.92 2.69 5.80
C GLN A 100 6.76 1.26 6.31
N GLU A 101 5.68 0.96 7.05
CA GLU A 101 5.40 -0.41 7.51
C GLU A 101 4.91 -1.32 6.37
N LEU A 102 4.32 -0.73 5.35
CA LEU A 102 3.86 -1.41 4.14
C LEU A 102 4.99 -1.62 3.12
N LEU A 103 5.96 -0.70 3.04
CA LEU A 103 7.11 -0.80 2.15
C LEU A 103 8.16 -1.72 2.77
N ASN A 104 8.33 -2.90 2.18
CA ASN A 104 9.23 -3.95 2.67
C ASN A 104 8.94 -4.41 4.12
N PRO A 105 7.81 -5.10 4.40
CA PRO A 105 7.93 -6.18 5.37
C PRO A 105 8.95 -7.17 4.78
N GLY A 106 10.01 -7.47 5.54
CA GLY A 106 11.13 -8.29 5.07
C GLY A 106 10.68 -9.56 4.33
N GLU A 107 11.50 -10.02 3.39
CA GLU A 107 11.30 -11.32 2.75
C GLU A 107 10.97 -12.39 3.81
N PRO A 108 10.06 -13.33 3.49
CA PRO A 108 9.67 -14.40 4.41
C PRO A 108 10.86 -15.22 4.93
#